data_AF-A0A2V7ZJL5-F1
#
_entry.id   AF-A0A2V7ZJL5-F1
#
_cell.length_a   1.000
_cell.length_b   1.000
_cell.length_c   1.000
_cell.angle_alpha   90.00
_cell.angle_beta   90.00
_cell.angle_gamma   90.00
#
_symmetry.space_group_name_H-M   'P 1'
#
loop_
_entity.id
_entity.type
_entity.pdbx_description
1 polymer ?
#
loop_
_entity_poly.entity_id
_entity_poly.type
_entity_poly.pdbx_seq_one_letter_code
_entity_poly.pdbx_strand_id
1 'polypeptide(L)'
;MKIAIRLAALAPAIVFAATAAFAQGKLNVVATTEDLASIGREVGGDRISIEAIARGYQDPHFVEAKPSFILKLMKADVLIVVGKELEIGWLPPLIQQSRNSKIQVGADGYLDASLNARILEIPTGQITRAMGDVHPLGNPHYWLDPENGKRIAKDIADKFSQFRPNDRAYFEQRLADFTTRLDAAEKGWLAKMAPYKGTKVATYHRSFPN
;
A
#
# COMPACT_ATOMS: atom_id res chain seq x y z
N MET A 1 -23.87 -78.71 -15.78
CA MET A 1 -24.10 -77.27 -16.00
C MET A 1 -24.17 -76.59 -14.63
N LYS A 2 -23.07 -75.99 -14.15
CA LYS A 2 -23.03 -75.16 -12.92
C LYS A 2 -22.16 -73.94 -13.25
N ILE A 3 -22.80 -72.78 -13.24
CA ILE A 3 -22.23 -71.49 -13.66
C ILE A 3 -21.36 -70.96 -12.52
N ALA A 4 -20.08 -70.68 -12.81
CA ALA A 4 -19.16 -70.05 -11.87
C ALA A 4 -19.33 -68.53 -11.91
N ILE A 5 -19.77 -67.93 -10.81
CA ILE A 5 -19.85 -66.48 -10.64
C ILE A 5 -18.48 -66.00 -10.15
N ARG A 6 -17.74 -65.26 -10.99
CA ARG A 6 -16.53 -64.55 -10.58
C ARG A 6 -16.92 -63.18 -10.01
N LEU A 7 -16.77 -62.98 -8.71
CA LEU A 7 -16.79 -61.64 -8.11
C LEU A 7 -15.51 -60.89 -8.52
N ALA A 8 -15.64 -59.87 -9.37
CA ALA A 8 -14.60 -58.89 -9.59
C ALA A 8 -14.70 -57.82 -8.48
N ALA A 9 -13.77 -57.84 -7.53
CA ALA A 9 -13.64 -56.79 -6.53
C ALA A 9 -13.02 -55.55 -7.20
N LEU A 10 -13.82 -54.50 -7.41
CA LEU A 10 -13.36 -53.20 -7.89
C LEU A 10 -12.89 -52.39 -6.67
N ALA A 11 -11.58 -52.30 -6.45
CA ALA A 11 -11.01 -51.40 -5.45
C ALA A 11 -11.02 -49.96 -5.98
N PRO A 12 -11.52 -48.96 -5.23
CA PRO A 12 -11.39 -47.56 -5.64
C PRO A 12 -9.95 -47.11 -5.40
N ALA A 13 -9.20 -46.91 -6.49
CA ALA A 13 -7.91 -46.25 -6.44
C ALA A 13 -8.16 -44.75 -6.14
N ILE A 14 -8.04 -44.38 -4.86
CA ILE A 14 -7.99 -42.99 -4.44
C ILE A 14 -6.65 -42.43 -4.91
N VAL A 15 -6.65 -41.75 -6.06
CA VAL A 15 -5.51 -40.98 -6.55
C VAL A 15 -5.40 -39.74 -5.67
N PHE A 16 -4.58 -39.82 -4.62
CA PHE A 16 -4.15 -38.67 -3.85
C PHE A 16 -3.18 -37.86 -4.71
N ALA A 17 -3.71 -36.94 -5.51
CA ALA A 17 -2.89 -35.92 -6.17
C ALA A 17 -2.42 -34.94 -5.09
N ALA A 18 -1.30 -35.27 -4.43
CA ALA A 18 -0.59 -34.34 -3.58
C ALA A 18 0.00 -33.24 -4.47
N THR A 19 -0.76 -32.17 -4.68
CA THR A 19 -0.19 -30.92 -5.18
C THR A 19 0.76 -30.40 -4.10
N ALA A 20 2.06 -30.62 -4.31
CA ALA A 20 3.09 -29.95 -3.54
C ALA A 20 2.91 -28.45 -3.77
N ALA A 21 2.23 -27.77 -2.83
CA ALA A 21 2.15 -26.33 -2.80
C ALA A 21 3.57 -25.81 -2.53
N PHE A 22 4.33 -25.52 -3.59
CA PHE A 22 5.58 -24.81 -3.48
C PHE A 22 5.31 -23.51 -2.71
N ALA A 23 5.99 -23.33 -1.59
CA ALA A 23 5.90 -22.10 -0.82
C ALA A 23 6.40 -20.94 -1.69
N GLN A 24 5.47 -20.20 -2.29
CA GLN A 24 5.77 -19.01 -3.08
C GLN A 24 6.38 -17.97 -2.13
N GLY A 25 7.67 -17.64 -2.33
CA GLY A 25 8.42 -16.67 -1.50
C GLY A 25 7.71 -15.32 -1.39
N LYS A 26 8.04 -14.50 -0.37
CA LYS A 26 7.34 -13.24 -0.07
C LYS A 26 7.37 -12.26 -1.24
N LEU A 27 6.29 -11.49 -1.42
CA LEU A 27 6.26 -10.36 -2.37
C LEU A 27 7.20 -9.25 -1.88
N ASN A 28 8.12 -8.77 -2.72
CA ASN A 28 9.02 -7.68 -2.34
C ASN A 28 8.38 -6.33 -2.61
N VAL A 29 8.14 -5.56 -1.56
CA VAL A 29 7.44 -4.28 -1.62
C VAL A 29 8.37 -3.17 -1.13
N VAL A 30 8.38 -2.06 -1.83
CA VAL A 30 9.01 -0.82 -1.37
C VAL A 30 7.93 0.23 -1.23
N ALA A 31 7.89 0.93 -0.11
CA ALA A 31 7.04 2.10 0.07
C ALA A 31 7.90 3.37 0.16
N THR A 32 7.40 4.50 -0.34
CA THR A 32 8.13 5.77 -0.25
C THR A 32 8.21 6.28 1.18
N THR A 33 7.17 6.09 2.00
CA THR A 33 7.10 6.52 3.40
C THR A 33 6.88 5.37 4.37
N GLU A 34 7.26 5.57 5.64
CA GLU A 34 7.04 4.59 6.71
C GLU A 34 5.55 4.40 7.03
N ASP A 35 4.71 5.43 6.83
CA ASP A 35 3.25 5.33 7.01
C ASP A 35 2.63 4.34 6.01
N LEU A 36 2.99 4.46 4.73
CA LEU A 36 2.55 3.52 3.70
C LEU A 36 3.12 2.13 3.94
N ALA A 37 4.38 2.04 4.39
CA ALA A 37 4.98 0.76 4.78
C ALA A 37 4.21 0.10 5.93
N SER A 38 3.80 0.89 6.93
CA SER A 38 3.02 0.42 8.08
C SER A 38 1.68 -0.17 7.64
N ILE A 39 0.91 0.58 6.83
CA ILE A 39 -0.35 0.07 6.26
C ILE A 39 -0.11 -1.20 5.43
N GLY A 40 0.96 -1.22 4.63
CA GLY A 40 1.38 -2.39 3.87
C GLY A 40 1.67 -3.62 4.75
N ARG A 41 2.31 -3.46 5.91
CA ARG A 41 2.54 -4.56 6.87
C ARG A 41 1.22 -5.05 7.48
N GLU A 42 0.34 -4.13 7.86
CA GLU A 42 -0.98 -4.47 8.41
C GLU A 42 -1.78 -5.31 7.43
N VAL A 43 -1.81 -4.94 6.15
CA VAL A 43 -2.57 -5.65 5.12
C VAL A 43 -1.86 -6.89 4.60
N GLY A 44 -0.55 -6.81 4.37
CA GLY A 44 0.22 -7.87 3.72
C GLY A 44 0.76 -8.96 4.65
N GLY A 45 0.97 -8.65 5.94
CA GLY A 45 1.51 -9.56 6.95
C GLY A 45 2.67 -10.42 6.46
N ASP A 46 2.63 -11.73 6.71
CA ASP A 46 3.74 -12.64 6.39
C ASP A 46 3.89 -13.00 4.91
N ARG A 47 2.97 -12.57 4.03
CA ARG A 47 3.04 -12.83 2.59
C ARG A 47 3.92 -11.83 1.83
N ILE A 48 4.32 -10.75 2.50
CA ILE A 48 5.14 -9.69 1.92
C ILE A 48 6.43 -9.45 2.72
N SER A 49 7.41 -8.86 2.07
CA SER A 49 8.55 -8.19 2.69
C SER A 49 8.50 -6.74 2.26
N ILE A 50 8.37 -5.80 3.21
CA ILE A 50 8.20 -4.37 2.90
C ILE A 50 9.22 -3.48 3.61
N GLU A 51 9.83 -2.59 2.85
CA GLU A 51 10.74 -1.56 3.33
C GLU A 51 10.31 -0.16 2.91
N ALA A 52 10.50 0.82 3.80
CA ALA A 52 10.32 2.23 3.47
C ALA A 52 11.62 2.86 2.95
N ILE A 53 11.49 3.84 2.04
CA ILE A 53 12.59 4.72 1.62
C ILE A 53 12.80 5.83 2.66
N ALA A 54 11.79 6.68 2.86
CA ALA A 54 11.81 7.73 3.87
C ALA A 54 11.53 7.16 5.26
N ARG A 55 12.34 7.53 6.25
CA ARG A 55 12.10 7.21 7.66
C ARG A 55 11.15 8.23 8.28
N GLY A 56 10.45 7.86 9.34
CA GLY A 56 9.43 8.71 9.97
C GLY A 56 9.91 10.04 10.56
N TYR A 57 11.23 10.26 10.68
CA TYR A 57 11.80 11.55 11.10
C TYR A 57 12.18 12.47 9.93
N GLN A 58 12.09 11.98 8.69
CA GLN A 58 12.49 12.72 7.50
C GLN A 58 11.28 13.43 6.88
N ASP A 59 11.53 14.58 6.27
CA ASP A 59 10.55 15.23 5.41
C ASP A 59 10.39 14.42 4.11
N PRO A 60 9.19 13.89 3.80
CA PRO A 60 8.97 13.11 2.59
C PRO A 60 9.08 13.93 1.29
N HIS A 61 9.03 15.26 1.35
CA HIS A 61 9.31 16.12 0.19
C HIS A 61 10.81 16.15 -0.16
N PHE A 62 11.68 15.91 0.83
CA PHE A 62 13.14 16.09 0.71
C PHE A 62 13.91 14.87 1.22
N VAL A 63 13.76 13.75 0.49
CA VAL A 63 14.58 12.56 0.76
C VAL A 63 15.87 12.64 -0.03
N GLU A 64 17.01 12.53 0.67
CA GLU A 64 18.31 12.38 0.04
C GLU A 64 18.40 11.08 -0.76
N ALA A 65 18.55 11.18 -2.08
CA ALA A 65 18.68 10.04 -2.98
C ALA A 65 20.00 9.27 -2.71
N LYS A 66 19.88 7.98 -2.39
CA LYS A 66 21.03 7.11 -2.05
C LYS A 66 21.14 5.94 -3.04
N PRO A 67 22.36 5.50 -3.41
CA PRO A 67 22.55 4.31 -4.24
C PRO A 67 21.88 3.05 -3.66
N SER A 68 21.80 2.94 -2.34
CA SER A 68 21.08 1.85 -1.67
C SER A 68 19.60 1.81 -2.01
N PHE A 69 18.95 2.95 -2.27
CA PHE A 69 17.54 2.99 -2.67
C PHE A 69 17.34 2.45 -4.09
N ILE A 70 18.28 2.73 -4.99
CA ILE A 70 18.29 2.13 -6.34
C ILE A 70 18.32 0.61 -6.23
N LEU A 71 19.21 0.06 -5.39
CA LEU A 71 19.33 -1.39 -5.18
C LEU A 71 18.06 -2.02 -4.58
N LYS A 72 17.33 -1.30 -3.74
CA LYS A 72 16.02 -1.76 -3.22
C LYS A 72 14.98 -1.78 -4.34
N LEU A 73 14.85 -0.67 -5.06
CA LEU A 73 13.90 -0.50 -6.16
C LEU A 73 14.17 -1.49 -7.30
N MET A 74 15.44 -1.83 -7.57
CA MET A 74 15.85 -2.86 -8.54
C MET A 74 15.20 -4.23 -8.27
N LYS A 75 14.91 -4.55 -7.00
CA LYS A 75 14.39 -5.85 -6.57
C LYS A 75 12.90 -5.83 -6.25
N ALA A 76 12.27 -4.66 -6.27
CA ALA A 76 10.87 -4.52 -5.89
C ALA A 76 9.94 -5.16 -6.92
N ASP A 77 8.94 -5.90 -6.44
CA ASP A 77 7.79 -6.31 -7.24
C ASP A 77 6.72 -5.23 -7.25
N VAL A 78 6.56 -4.53 -6.12
CA VAL A 78 5.62 -3.41 -5.96
C VAL A 78 6.33 -2.21 -5.34
N LEU A 79 6.09 -1.02 -5.90
CA LEU A 79 6.42 0.29 -5.34
C LEU A 79 5.12 1.01 -4.98
N ILE A 80 4.98 1.38 -3.70
CA ILE A 80 3.85 2.16 -3.19
C ILE A 80 4.33 3.60 -2.98
N VAL A 81 3.70 4.55 -3.63
CA VAL A 81 3.99 5.99 -3.50
C VAL A 81 2.80 6.72 -2.91
N VAL A 82 3.05 7.86 -2.26
CA VAL A 82 2.00 8.79 -1.85
C VAL A 82 1.41 9.50 -3.06
N GLY A 83 2.24 9.93 -4.01
CA GLY A 83 1.75 10.65 -5.19
C GLY A 83 1.45 12.11 -4.90
N LYS A 84 0.65 12.75 -5.77
CA LYS A 84 0.35 14.21 -5.72
C LYS A 84 1.60 15.10 -5.63
N GLU A 85 2.65 14.68 -6.34
CA GLU A 85 3.95 15.34 -6.40
C GLU A 85 4.74 15.36 -5.07
N LEU A 86 4.33 14.61 -4.05
CA LEU A 86 5.09 14.55 -2.79
C LEU A 86 6.54 14.11 -3.03
N GLU A 87 6.74 13.07 -3.84
CA GLU A 87 8.06 12.51 -4.10
C GLU A 87 8.76 13.06 -5.35
N ILE A 88 8.17 14.07 -6.02
CA ILE A 88 8.59 14.50 -7.37
C ILE A 88 10.06 14.92 -7.44
N GLY A 89 10.57 15.50 -6.35
CA GLY A 89 11.93 16.04 -6.27
C GLY A 89 13.03 14.98 -6.17
N TRP A 90 12.71 13.73 -5.86
CA TRP A 90 13.73 12.73 -5.51
C TRP A 90 13.47 11.31 -6.04
N LEU A 91 12.20 10.88 -6.18
CA LEU A 91 11.89 9.50 -6.55
C LEU A 91 12.07 9.19 -8.05
N PRO A 92 11.70 10.07 -9.01
CA PRO A 92 11.82 9.76 -10.43
C PRO A 92 13.21 9.28 -10.89
N PRO A 93 14.34 9.94 -10.53
CA PRO A 93 15.65 9.44 -10.92
C PRO A 93 15.99 8.09 -10.29
N LEU A 94 15.51 7.79 -9.07
CA LEU A 94 15.72 6.49 -8.44
C LEU A 94 14.98 5.37 -9.18
N ILE A 95 13.72 5.60 -9.55
CA ILE A 95 12.94 4.64 -10.35
C ILE A 95 13.62 4.39 -11.70
N GLN A 96 14.04 5.46 -12.39
CA GLN A 96 14.71 5.36 -13.69
C GLN A 96 16.02 4.57 -13.59
N GLN A 97 16.88 4.91 -12.62
CA GLN A 97 18.18 4.27 -12.45
C GLN A 97 18.07 2.84 -11.94
N SER A 98 16.96 2.48 -11.28
CA SER A 98 16.71 1.09 -10.88
C SER A 98 16.57 0.14 -12.08
N ARG A 99 16.26 0.66 -13.29
CA ARG A 99 16.02 -0.16 -14.49
C ARG A 99 15.03 -1.30 -14.28
N ASN A 100 14.15 -1.18 -13.29
CA ASN A 100 13.14 -2.19 -12.99
C ASN A 100 11.83 -1.82 -13.69
N SER A 101 11.48 -2.58 -14.73
CA SER A 101 10.28 -2.36 -15.54
C SER A 101 8.98 -2.56 -14.75
N LYS A 102 8.99 -3.37 -13.68
CA LYS A 102 7.79 -3.67 -12.88
C LYS A 102 7.22 -2.47 -12.15
N ILE A 103 8.08 -1.51 -11.79
CA ILE A 103 7.74 -0.38 -10.92
C ILE A 103 7.92 0.97 -11.62
N GLN A 104 8.06 0.99 -12.95
CA GLN A 104 8.01 2.25 -13.69
C GLN A 104 6.63 2.88 -13.53
N VAL A 105 6.55 4.21 -13.65
CA VAL A 105 5.27 4.91 -13.56
C VAL A 105 4.28 4.32 -14.56
N GLY A 106 3.12 3.87 -14.07
CA GLY A 106 2.08 3.22 -14.87
C GLY A 106 2.24 1.71 -15.10
N ALA A 107 3.34 1.09 -14.65
CA ALA A 107 3.51 -0.36 -14.67
C ALA A 107 2.69 -1.05 -13.57
N ASP A 108 2.44 -2.36 -13.70
CA ASP A 108 1.59 -3.12 -12.78
C ASP A 108 2.03 -3.05 -11.32
N GLY A 109 3.34 -2.97 -11.06
CA GLY A 109 3.91 -2.87 -9.72
C GLY A 109 3.94 -1.45 -9.16
N TYR A 110 3.55 -0.42 -9.92
CA TYR A 110 3.49 0.95 -9.43
C TYR A 110 2.10 1.24 -8.85
N LEU A 111 2.05 1.54 -7.55
CA LEU A 111 0.82 1.92 -6.85
C LEU A 111 0.93 3.35 -6.35
N ASP A 112 0.12 4.24 -6.91
CA ASP A 112 -0.12 5.59 -6.39
C ASP A 112 -1.30 5.55 -5.41
N ALA A 113 -1.00 5.72 -4.12
CA ALA A 113 -1.98 5.63 -3.04
C ALA A 113 -3.00 6.78 -3.04
N SER A 114 -2.83 7.79 -3.89
CA SER A 114 -3.72 8.94 -3.96
C SER A 114 -4.91 8.74 -4.90
N LEU A 115 -4.90 7.68 -5.71
CA LEU A 115 -5.88 7.50 -6.80
C LEU A 115 -7.32 7.41 -6.30
N ASN A 116 -7.55 6.72 -5.18
CA ASN A 116 -8.88 6.59 -4.57
C ASN A 116 -9.04 7.44 -3.30
N ALA A 117 -8.05 8.25 -2.95
CA ALA A 117 -8.12 9.11 -1.77
C ALA A 117 -9.00 10.34 -2.03
N ARG A 118 -9.64 10.83 -0.97
CA ARG A 118 -10.27 12.16 -0.99
C ARG A 118 -9.18 13.20 -0.79
N ILE A 119 -8.93 14.00 -1.82
CA ILE A 119 -7.93 15.07 -1.81
C ILE A 119 -8.59 16.41 -1.47
N LEU A 120 -7.95 17.17 -0.59
CA LEU A 120 -8.40 18.49 -0.14
C LEU A 120 -7.43 19.59 -0.63
N GLU A 121 -7.85 20.86 -0.48
CA GLU A 121 -7.07 22.05 -0.86
C GLU A 121 -6.56 22.01 -2.31
N ILE A 122 -7.36 21.49 -3.25
CA ILE A 122 -7.06 21.55 -4.69
C ILE A 122 -7.12 23.02 -5.12
N PRO A 123 -6.01 23.65 -5.57
CA PRO A 123 -6.00 25.07 -5.87
C PRO A 123 -6.94 25.41 -7.04
N THR A 124 -7.83 26.38 -6.83
CA THR A 124 -8.72 26.93 -7.86
C THR A 124 -8.23 28.32 -8.26
N GLY A 125 -7.19 28.40 -9.10
CA GLY A 125 -6.62 29.68 -9.53
C GLY A 125 -5.21 29.56 -10.10
N GLN A 126 -4.58 30.70 -10.38
CA GLN A 126 -3.19 30.72 -10.79
C GLN A 126 -2.28 30.28 -9.65
N ILE A 127 -1.54 29.21 -9.88
CA ILE A 127 -0.48 28.75 -8.98
C ILE A 127 0.81 29.47 -9.37
N THR A 128 1.44 30.13 -8.40
CA THR A 128 2.73 30.82 -8.62
C THR A 128 3.76 30.33 -7.63
N ARG A 129 5.04 30.39 -8.00
CA ARG A 129 6.15 29.98 -7.11
C ARG A 129 6.24 30.81 -5.83
N ALA A 130 5.66 32.02 -5.81
CA ALA A 130 5.63 32.87 -4.63
C ALA A 130 4.80 32.28 -3.48
N MET A 131 3.94 31.30 -3.77
CA MET A 131 3.09 30.63 -2.78
C MET A 131 3.83 29.53 -1.99
N GLY A 132 5.10 29.27 -2.30
CA GLY A 132 5.93 28.30 -1.58
C GLY A 132 5.59 26.86 -1.90
N ASP A 133 5.38 26.05 -0.86
CA ASP A 133 5.00 24.64 -0.96
C ASP A 133 3.55 24.49 -1.46
N VAL A 134 3.38 24.53 -2.78
CA VAL A 134 2.08 24.37 -3.44
C VAL A 134 2.08 23.13 -4.29
N HIS A 135 1.06 22.30 -4.06
CA HIS A 135 0.79 21.11 -4.84
C HIS A 135 -0.38 21.38 -5.81
N PRO A 136 -0.12 21.44 -7.13
CA PRO A 136 -1.15 21.71 -8.14
C PRO A 136 -2.27 20.68 -8.16
N LEU A 137 -1.98 19.47 -7.70
CA LEU A 137 -2.92 18.35 -7.66
C LEU A 137 -3.70 18.25 -6.35
N GLY A 138 -3.57 19.24 -5.46
CA GLY A 138 -4.12 19.25 -4.11
C GLY A 138 -3.13 18.77 -3.05
N ASN A 139 -3.49 18.97 -1.79
CA ASN A 139 -2.60 18.69 -0.65
C ASN A 139 -2.26 17.18 -0.58
N PRO A 140 -0.97 16.80 -0.59
CA PRO A 140 -0.57 15.39 -0.64
C PRO A 140 -0.73 14.69 0.70
N HIS A 141 -0.94 15.40 1.81
CA HIS A 141 -1.01 14.87 3.17
C HIS A 141 -2.33 14.14 3.49
N TYR A 142 -3.00 13.63 2.47
CA TYR A 142 -4.30 12.99 2.57
C TYR A 142 -4.26 11.68 3.38
N TRP A 143 -3.09 11.04 3.54
CA TRP A 143 -2.94 9.79 4.27
C TRP A 143 -3.13 9.94 5.79
N LEU A 144 -3.10 11.17 6.30
CA LEU A 144 -3.35 11.48 7.71
C LEU A 144 -4.84 11.41 8.09
N ASP A 145 -5.74 11.37 7.10
CA ASP A 145 -7.17 11.12 7.31
C ASP A 145 -7.41 9.59 7.47
N PRO A 146 -7.95 9.11 8.61
CA PRO A 146 -8.26 7.70 8.83
C PRO A 146 -9.13 7.08 7.73
N GLU A 147 -10.08 7.85 7.17
CA GLU A 147 -10.92 7.38 6.08
C GLU A 147 -10.11 7.14 4.81
N ASN A 148 -9.14 8.00 4.51
CA ASN A 148 -8.19 7.74 3.43
C ASN A 148 -7.27 6.58 3.78
N GLY A 149 -6.86 6.41 5.05
CA GLY A 149 -6.12 5.24 5.52
C GLY A 149 -6.81 3.92 5.15
N LYS A 150 -8.14 3.84 5.30
CA LYS A 150 -8.94 2.67 4.85
C LYS A 150 -8.90 2.47 3.33
N ARG A 151 -9.01 3.55 2.55
CA ARG A 151 -8.95 3.51 1.07
C ARG A 151 -7.59 3.04 0.59
N ILE A 152 -6.52 3.60 1.15
CA ILE A 152 -5.13 3.21 0.88
C ILE A 152 -4.90 1.74 1.23
N ALA A 153 -5.36 1.29 2.41
CA ALA A 153 -5.23 -0.11 2.81
C ALA A 153 -5.92 -1.06 1.83
N LYS A 154 -7.10 -0.69 1.34
CA LYS A 154 -7.81 -1.45 0.32
C LYS A 154 -7.04 -1.53 -0.99
N ASP A 155 -6.53 -0.39 -1.48
CA ASP A 155 -5.76 -0.34 -2.73
C ASP A 155 -4.48 -1.20 -2.65
N ILE A 156 -3.83 -1.19 -1.48
CA ILE A 156 -2.68 -2.05 -1.19
C ILE A 156 -3.08 -3.53 -1.18
N ALA A 157 -4.19 -3.90 -0.53
CA ALA A 157 -4.69 -5.28 -0.48
C ALA A 157 -5.01 -5.82 -1.89
N ASP A 158 -5.65 -4.99 -2.71
CA ASP A 158 -6.00 -5.32 -4.08
C ASP A 158 -4.73 -5.49 -4.93
N LYS A 159 -3.75 -4.59 -4.77
CA LYS A 159 -2.45 -4.70 -5.46
C LYS A 159 -1.71 -5.97 -5.06
N PHE A 160 -1.66 -6.32 -3.78
CA PHE A 160 -1.03 -7.56 -3.34
C PHE A 160 -1.76 -8.80 -3.87
N SER A 161 -3.09 -8.75 -3.92
CA SER A 161 -3.93 -9.83 -4.49
C SER A 161 -3.74 -10.01 -6.00
N GLN A 162 -3.41 -8.95 -6.75
CA GLN A 162 -3.06 -9.05 -8.17
C GLN A 162 -1.78 -9.86 -8.37
N PHE A 163 -0.77 -9.64 -7.52
CA PHE A 163 0.52 -10.34 -7.61
C PHE A 163 0.50 -11.73 -6.95
N ARG A 164 -0.43 -11.96 -6.02
CA ARG A 164 -0.59 -13.24 -5.32
C ARG A 164 -2.07 -13.67 -5.24
N PRO A 165 -2.67 -14.11 -6.36
CA PRO A 165 -4.09 -14.49 -6.39
C PRO A 165 -4.46 -15.58 -5.37
N ASN A 166 -3.55 -16.52 -5.10
CA ASN A 166 -3.75 -17.60 -4.12
C ASN A 166 -3.81 -17.09 -2.67
N ASP A 167 -3.26 -15.91 -2.38
CA ASP A 167 -3.26 -15.28 -1.06
C ASP A 167 -4.36 -14.20 -0.91
N ARG A 168 -5.26 -14.06 -1.90
CA ARG A 168 -6.30 -13.02 -1.89
C ARG A 168 -7.14 -13.03 -0.61
N ALA A 169 -7.71 -14.19 -0.24
CA ALA A 169 -8.55 -14.29 0.95
C ALA A 169 -7.80 -13.90 2.24
N TYR A 170 -6.49 -14.15 2.28
CA TYR A 170 -5.64 -13.73 3.39
C TYR A 170 -5.52 -12.20 3.46
N PHE A 171 -5.28 -11.52 2.32
CA PHE A 171 -5.22 -10.05 2.30
C PHE A 171 -6.57 -9.39 2.60
N GLU A 172 -7.67 -9.96 2.10
CA GLU A 172 -9.03 -9.49 2.39
C GLU A 172 -9.35 -9.57 3.88
N GLN A 173 -8.99 -10.68 4.54
CA GLN A 173 -9.15 -10.82 5.99
C GLN A 173 -8.32 -9.78 6.75
N ARG A 174 -7.04 -9.61 6.40
CA ARG A 174 -6.14 -8.64 7.03
C ARG A 174 -6.62 -7.20 6.86
N LEU A 175 -7.16 -6.86 5.69
CA LEU A 175 -7.79 -5.57 5.41
C LEU A 175 -9.01 -5.34 6.33
N ALA A 176 -9.88 -6.34 6.48
CA ALA A 176 -11.05 -6.26 7.36
C ALA A 176 -10.64 -6.04 8.82
N ASP A 177 -9.62 -6.76 9.29
CA ASP A 177 -9.06 -6.62 10.64
C ASP A 177 -8.45 -5.23 10.88
N PHE A 178 -7.73 -4.70 9.89
CA PHE A 178 -7.17 -3.34 9.94
C PHE A 178 -8.28 -2.28 9.99
N THR A 179 -9.26 -2.38 9.09
CA THR A 179 -10.38 -1.45 9.00
C THR A 179 -11.17 -1.43 10.32
N THR A 180 -11.47 -2.59 10.89
CA THR A 180 -12.18 -2.71 12.18
C THR A 180 -11.44 -2.01 13.31
N ARG A 181 -10.12 -2.18 13.41
CA ARG A 181 -9.30 -1.51 14.43
C ARG A 181 -9.23 0.00 14.21
N LEU A 182 -9.14 0.43 12.95
CA LEU A 182 -9.09 1.84 12.62
C LEU A 182 -10.41 2.54 12.92
N ASP A 183 -11.56 1.92 12.62
CA ASP A 183 -12.89 2.43 12.98
C ASP A 183 -13.05 2.58 14.50
N ALA A 184 -12.57 1.58 15.27
CA ALA A 184 -12.59 1.65 16.73
C ALA A 184 -11.70 2.78 17.28
N ALA A 185 -10.50 2.94 16.71
CA ALA A 185 -9.57 4.00 17.08
C ALA A 185 -10.14 5.39 16.75
N GLU A 186 -10.69 5.56 15.55
CA GLU A 186 -11.30 6.80 15.07
C GLU A 186 -12.47 7.23 15.96
N LYS A 187 -13.36 6.31 16.33
CA LYS A 187 -14.42 6.59 17.32
C LYS A 187 -13.84 7.11 18.64
N GLY A 188 -12.74 6.52 19.11
CA GLY A 188 -12.03 6.96 20.30
C GLY A 188 -11.41 8.35 20.16
N TRP A 189 -10.78 8.64 19.01
CA TRP A 189 -10.20 9.95 18.72
C TRP A 189 -11.28 11.04 18.61
N LEU A 190 -12.38 10.77 17.91
CA LEU A 190 -13.51 11.70 17.79
C LEU A 190 -14.12 12.04 19.15
N ALA A 191 -14.31 11.05 20.03
CA ALA A 191 -14.80 11.29 21.38
C ALA A 191 -13.84 12.19 22.20
N LYS A 192 -12.53 11.96 22.09
CA LYS A 192 -11.50 12.80 22.75
C LYS A 192 -11.44 14.22 22.18
N MET A 193 -11.68 14.38 20.88
CA MET A 193 -11.61 15.67 20.20
C MET A 193 -12.90 16.49 20.28
N ALA A 194 -14.03 15.87 20.68
CA ALA A 194 -15.33 16.54 20.77
C ALA A 194 -15.32 17.87 21.57
N PRO A 195 -14.63 17.99 22.73
CA PRO A 195 -14.58 19.26 23.47
C PRO A 195 -13.84 20.39 22.74
N TYR A 196 -13.01 20.08 21.75
CA TYR A 196 -12.18 21.04 21.04
C TYR A 196 -12.77 21.47 19.69
N LYS A 197 -14.00 21.05 19.37
CA LYS A 197 -14.65 21.36 18.09
C LYS A 197 -14.67 22.88 17.84
N GLY A 198 -14.19 23.29 16.66
CA GLY A 198 -14.08 24.70 16.26
C GLY A 198 -12.81 25.42 16.72
N THR A 199 -11.93 24.73 17.46
CA THR A 199 -10.63 25.28 17.85
C THR A 199 -9.71 25.37 16.64
N LYS A 200 -9.02 26.51 16.46
CA LYS A 200 -8.03 26.69 15.40
C LYS A 200 -6.73 25.98 15.77
N VAL A 201 -6.15 25.25 14.83
CA VAL A 201 -4.85 24.59 14.98
C VAL A 201 -3.79 25.40 14.24
N ALA A 202 -2.69 25.70 14.91
CA ALA A 202 -1.50 26.27 14.28
C ALA A 202 -0.50 25.14 14.02
N THR A 203 -0.04 25.01 12.78
CA THR A 203 0.92 24.00 12.36
C THR A 203 2.14 24.67 11.75
N TYR A 204 3.31 24.05 11.88
CA TYR A 204 4.51 24.49 11.18
C TYR A 204 4.39 24.27 9.67
N HIS A 205 3.85 23.11 9.28
CA HIS A 205 3.62 22.71 7.91
C HIS A 205 2.12 22.54 7.64
N ARG A 206 1.66 22.79 6.42
CA ARG A 206 0.24 22.64 6.02
C ARG A 206 -0.14 21.18 5.76
N SER A 207 0.23 20.28 6.66
CA SER A 207 -0.05 18.85 6.53
C SER A 207 -1.47 18.47 6.97
N PHE A 208 -2.13 19.32 7.75
CA PHE A 208 -3.51 19.11 8.21
C PHE A 208 -4.43 20.11 7.50
N PRO A 209 -4.93 19.80 6.30
CA PRO A 209 -5.88 20.67 5.60
C PRO A 209 -7.13 20.85 6.48
N ASN A 210 -7.63 22.09 6.55
CA ASN A 210 -8.70 22.51 7.46
C ASN A 210 -9.95 23.02 6.76
#